data_AF-A0A507EM78-F1
#
_entry.id   AF-A0A507EM78-F1
#
_cell.length_a   1.000
_cell.length_b   1.000
_cell.length_c   1.000
_cell.angle_alpha   90.00
_cell.angle_beta   90.00
_cell.angle_gamma   90.00
#
_symmetry.space_group_name_H-M   'P 1'
#
loop_
_entity.id
_entity.type
_entity.pdbx_description
1 polymer ?
#
loop_
_entity_poly.entity_id
_entity_poly.type
_entity_poly.pdbx_seq_one_letter_code
_entity_poly.pdbx_strand_id
1 'polypeptide(L)'
;MNVFCRKSTVAGVKRDFLQGLSQRTTARGRCSCLIIASRRYHANHVLRETSKASNPELDEKLHAVLADFNAPVRYAVAYGSGVFRQKGYKQTSVGTKDAPMVDFIFGVTHPEHWHSLNIRQNRHHYSALAYLGSNVVSKVQERVGAGVYFNPDVHVGGMRIKYGVVSMDRLIRDLMEWETLYLAGRLQKPVKILRDDARVSLANRKNLRTAVRTALLLLPQHFTEEELFTTIAGLSYKGDFRMRFGENPHKIYNIVYTQMDAFREIYKPIVEDLPNANYLPDGAIEQDYNVRLRASLVQKLPKHMNALVQNYHRWYISRTEKIRQLDIQEPELSVSVVSSPELPRYIEKSLADIVRRPAITQSVKGVFTAGLGRAYVYAKNKLAKFIAGRSRAP
;
A
#
# COMPACT_ATOMS: atom_id res chain seq x y z
N MET A 1 46.58 -21.76 -46.98
CA MET A 1 45.72 -21.52 -48.16
C MET A 1 44.28 -21.48 -47.66
N ASN A 2 43.74 -20.28 -47.43
CA ASN A 2 42.97 -19.47 -48.40
C ASN A 2 41.53 -20.00 -48.56
N VAL A 3 40.44 -19.25 -48.47
CA VAL A 3 40.05 -17.88 -48.07
C VAL A 3 38.51 -17.91 -47.91
N PHE A 4 37.95 -16.87 -47.29
CA PHE A 4 36.71 -16.15 -47.68
C PHE A 4 35.47 -16.21 -46.78
N CYS A 5 35.39 -15.13 -46.00
CA CYS A 5 34.23 -14.38 -45.53
C CYS A 5 33.20 -14.07 -46.63
N ARG A 6 31.89 -14.08 -46.31
CA ARG A 6 30.96 -12.99 -46.69
C ARG A 6 29.67 -12.99 -45.86
N LYS A 7 29.28 -11.76 -45.48
CA LYS A 7 28.06 -11.32 -44.78
C LYS A 7 26.81 -11.41 -45.66
N SER A 8 25.65 -11.09 -45.05
CA SER A 8 24.32 -10.62 -45.56
C SER A 8 23.22 -11.69 -45.41
N THR A 9 21.97 -11.46 -44.97
CA THR A 9 21.19 -10.27 -44.57
C THR A 9 19.92 -10.73 -43.84
N VAL A 10 19.27 -9.78 -43.15
CA VAL A 10 17.96 -9.84 -42.48
C VAL A 10 16.81 -10.25 -43.40
N ALA A 11 15.97 -11.22 -42.98
CA ALA A 11 14.50 -11.23 -43.15
C ALA A 11 13.88 -12.58 -42.74
N GLY A 12 12.83 -12.54 -41.90
CA GLY A 12 11.73 -13.52 -41.99
C GLY A 12 11.73 -14.68 -40.99
N VAL A 13 11.34 -14.43 -39.74
CA VAL A 13 10.69 -15.45 -38.90
C VAL A 13 9.43 -14.85 -38.25
N LYS A 14 8.37 -14.76 -39.06
CA LYS A 14 6.98 -14.61 -38.61
C LYS A 14 6.12 -15.39 -39.60
N ARG A 15 5.93 -16.67 -39.30
CA ARG A 15 4.80 -17.54 -39.68
C ARG A 15 5.25 -18.94 -39.31
N ASP A 16 4.55 -19.52 -38.34
CA ASP A 16 4.33 -20.96 -38.13
C ASP A 16 4.06 -21.21 -36.64
N PHE A 17 2.92 -20.68 -36.18
CA PHE A 17 2.27 -21.19 -34.97
C PHE A 17 0.76 -20.92 -34.99
N LEU A 18 0.11 -21.10 -36.15
CA LEU A 18 -1.36 -21.05 -36.25
C LEU A 18 -1.85 -21.92 -37.41
N GLN A 19 -1.77 -23.24 -37.29
CA GLN A 19 -2.64 -24.15 -38.03
C GLN A 19 -2.75 -25.47 -37.26
N GLY A 20 -3.96 -25.74 -36.74
CA GLY A 20 -4.26 -26.97 -36.01
C GLY A 20 -5.09 -26.70 -34.78
N LEU A 21 -6.40 -26.48 -34.98
CA LEU A 21 -7.54 -26.80 -34.09
C LEU A 21 -8.73 -25.91 -34.49
N SER A 22 -9.29 -26.23 -35.66
CA SER A 22 -10.69 -25.96 -35.97
C SER A 22 -11.47 -27.19 -35.53
N GLN A 23 -12.29 -27.06 -34.47
CA GLN A 23 -13.65 -27.58 -34.44
C GLN A 23 -14.35 -27.10 -33.14
N ARG A 24 -15.42 -26.32 -33.35
CA ARG A 24 -16.49 -25.96 -32.41
C ARG A 24 -16.08 -25.28 -31.10
N THR A 25 -16.01 -23.94 -31.14
CA THR A 25 -16.31 -23.10 -29.97
C THR A 25 -16.63 -21.67 -30.42
N THR A 26 -17.74 -21.14 -29.91
CA THR A 26 -18.38 -19.88 -30.29
C THR A 26 -17.47 -18.64 -30.18
N ALA A 27 -17.57 -17.73 -31.15
CA ALA A 27 -16.78 -16.50 -31.32
C ALA A 27 -16.80 -15.50 -30.13
N ARG A 28 -17.69 -15.67 -29.14
CA ARG A 28 -17.71 -14.83 -27.91
C ARG A 28 -16.56 -15.13 -26.93
N GLY A 29 -15.92 -16.30 -27.00
CA GLY A 29 -14.86 -16.69 -26.06
C GLY A 29 -13.47 -16.11 -26.35
N ARG A 30 -13.13 -15.87 -27.63
CA ARG A 30 -11.79 -15.39 -28.02
C ARG A 30 -11.59 -13.90 -27.76
N CYS A 31 -12.63 -13.08 -27.94
CA CYS A 31 -12.56 -11.64 -27.60
C CYS A 31 -12.40 -11.42 -26.09
N SER A 32 -13.09 -12.20 -25.25
CA SER A 32 -13.00 -12.05 -23.79
C SER A 32 -11.61 -12.45 -23.25
N CYS A 33 -11.01 -13.54 -23.75
CA CYS A 33 -9.64 -13.94 -23.35
C CYS A 33 -8.56 -12.96 -23.81
N LEU A 34 -8.65 -12.39 -25.02
CA LEU A 34 -7.72 -11.36 -25.50
C LEU A 34 -7.89 -10.03 -24.76
N ILE A 35 -9.12 -9.63 -24.43
CA ILE A 35 -9.39 -8.43 -23.61
C ILE A 35 -8.89 -8.63 -22.17
N ILE A 36 -9.08 -9.81 -21.57
CA ILE A 36 -8.58 -10.13 -20.23
C ILE A 36 -7.05 -10.20 -20.22
N ALA A 37 -6.41 -10.77 -21.25
CA ALA A 37 -4.95 -10.80 -21.38
C ALA A 37 -4.35 -9.40 -21.62
N SER A 38 -5.00 -8.59 -22.45
CA SER A 38 -4.65 -7.17 -22.70
C SER A 38 -4.79 -6.33 -21.41
N ARG A 39 -5.90 -6.47 -20.68
CA ARG A 39 -6.13 -5.80 -19.37
C ARG A 39 -5.14 -6.26 -18.30
N ARG A 40 -4.76 -7.55 -18.29
CA ARG A 40 -3.72 -8.10 -17.39
C ARG A 40 -2.32 -7.57 -17.73
N TYR A 41 -2.01 -7.42 -19.01
CA TYR A 41 -0.76 -6.80 -19.46
C TYR A 41 -0.71 -5.33 -19.07
N HIS A 42 -1.80 -4.58 -19.27
CA HIS A 42 -1.91 -3.16 -18.88
C HIS A 42 -1.77 -2.94 -17.37
N ALA A 43 -2.42 -3.73 -16.51
CA ALA A 43 -2.28 -3.55 -15.06
C ALA A 43 -0.85 -3.84 -14.53
N ASN A 44 -0.16 -4.82 -15.12
CA ASN A 44 1.26 -5.09 -14.80
C ASN A 44 2.19 -4.01 -15.39
N HIS A 45 1.81 -3.41 -16.52
CA HIS A 45 2.51 -2.29 -17.12
C HIS A 45 2.32 -1.00 -16.31
N VAL A 46 1.13 -0.73 -15.78
CA VAL A 46 0.81 0.46 -14.96
C VAL A 46 1.58 0.44 -13.62
N LEU A 47 1.70 -0.71 -12.94
CA LEU A 47 2.56 -0.81 -11.76
C LEU A 47 4.06 -0.64 -12.08
N ARG A 48 4.48 -0.96 -13.31
CA ARG A 48 5.83 -0.65 -13.81
C ARG A 48 5.97 0.79 -14.31
N GLU A 49 4.91 1.43 -14.80
CA GLU A 49 4.91 2.77 -15.38
C GLU A 49 4.67 3.91 -14.39
N THR A 50 4.14 3.64 -13.21
CA THR A 50 4.26 4.57 -12.06
C THR A 50 5.73 4.93 -11.75
N SER A 51 6.69 4.22 -12.35
CA SER A 51 8.11 4.56 -12.37
C SER A 51 8.51 5.64 -13.39
N LYS A 52 7.64 6.10 -14.29
CA LYS A 52 8.00 7.02 -15.40
C LYS A 52 8.21 8.48 -14.97
N ALA A 53 7.95 8.81 -13.70
CA ALA A 53 8.40 10.06 -13.08
C ALA A 53 9.78 9.92 -12.41
N SER A 54 10.62 8.96 -12.81
CA SER A 54 11.91 8.71 -12.16
C SER A 54 12.98 9.67 -12.64
N ASN A 55 13.52 10.46 -11.71
CA ASN A 55 14.89 10.93 -11.80
C ASN A 55 15.82 9.69 -11.87
N PRO A 56 16.49 9.40 -13.00
CA PRO A 56 17.30 8.19 -13.16
C PRO A 56 18.42 8.07 -12.12
N GLU A 57 19.00 9.22 -11.73
CA GLU A 57 20.04 9.29 -10.70
C GLU A 57 19.51 8.84 -9.32
N LEU A 58 18.27 9.23 -8.99
CA LEU A 58 17.64 8.78 -7.75
C LEU A 58 17.38 7.27 -7.79
N ASP A 59 16.94 6.76 -8.94
CA ASP A 59 16.67 5.33 -9.09
C ASP A 59 17.93 4.49 -8.88
N GLU A 60 19.03 4.89 -9.52
CA GLU A 60 20.34 4.27 -9.34
C GLU A 60 20.78 4.27 -7.88
N LYS A 61 20.64 5.41 -7.18
CA LYS A 61 20.97 5.52 -5.75
C LYS A 61 20.09 4.61 -4.88
N LEU A 62 18.80 4.50 -5.16
CA LEU A 62 17.90 3.60 -4.43
C LEU A 62 18.28 2.13 -4.63
N HIS A 63 18.67 1.76 -5.85
CA HIS A 63 19.16 0.41 -6.16
C HIS A 63 20.52 0.12 -5.53
N ALA A 64 21.43 1.10 -5.49
CA ALA A 64 22.71 0.98 -4.81
C ALA A 64 22.54 0.74 -3.30
N VAL A 65 21.62 1.48 -2.65
CA VAL A 65 21.25 1.24 -1.24
C VAL A 65 20.77 -0.19 -1.02
N LEU A 66 19.92 -0.72 -1.91
CA LEU A 66 19.43 -2.09 -1.79
C LEU A 66 20.54 -3.13 -2.00
N ALA A 67 21.50 -2.85 -2.87
CA ALA A 67 22.63 -3.74 -3.17
C ALA A 67 23.67 -3.79 -2.04
N ASP A 68 23.76 -2.75 -1.20
CA ASP A 68 24.68 -2.70 -0.06
C ASP A 68 24.36 -3.78 1.01
N PHE A 69 23.11 -4.24 1.11
CA PHE A 69 22.73 -5.26 2.09
C PHE A 69 23.12 -6.68 1.63
N ASN A 70 24.04 -7.32 2.36
CA ASN A 70 24.42 -8.72 2.12
C ASN A 70 23.27 -9.70 2.40
N ALA A 71 22.35 -9.33 3.29
CA ALA A 71 21.22 -10.16 3.67
C ALA A 71 20.14 -10.17 2.55
N PRO A 72 19.66 -11.33 2.11
CA PRO A 72 18.81 -11.43 0.92
C PRO A 72 17.44 -10.77 1.13
N VAL A 73 17.15 -9.75 0.32
CA VAL A 73 15.85 -9.07 0.27
C VAL A 73 15.04 -9.62 -0.90
N ARG A 74 13.83 -10.13 -0.65
CA ARG A 74 12.97 -10.74 -1.67
C ARG A 74 12.02 -9.74 -2.32
N TYR A 75 11.54 -8.78 -1.56
CA TYR A 75 10.68 -7.68 -2.01
C TYR A 75 11.20 -6.37 -1.41
N ALA A 76 11.24 -5.30 -2.21
CA ALA A 76 11.71 -4.00 -1.74
C ALA A 76 10.91 -2.86 -2.35
N VAL A 77 10.43 -1.95 -1.50
CA VAL A 77 9.83 -0.69 -1.91
C VAL A 77 10.48 0.47 -1.17
N ALA A 78 10.59 1.60 -1.85
CA ALA A 78 10.96 2.89 -1.27
C ALA A 78 9.78 3.87 -1.36
N TYR A 79 9.68 4.74 -0.36
CA TYR A 79 8.64 5.75 -0.31
C TYR A 79 9.02 6.96 0.54
N GLY A 80 8.09 7.92 0.59
CA GLY A 80 8.20 9.10 1.44
C GLY A 80 8.72 10.31 0.69
N SER A 81 8.99 11.37 1.45
CA SER A 81 9.38 12.68 0.92
C SER A 81 10.70 12.71 0.18
N GLY A 82 11.57 11.71 0.40
CA GLY A 82 12.82 11.56 -0.34
C GLY A 82 12.70 10.81 -1.66
N VAL A 83 11.55 10.17 -1.93
CA VAL A 83 11.26 9.50 -3.22
C VAL A 83 10.30 10.33 -4.07
N PHE A 84 9.30 10.92 -3.43
CA PHE A 84 8.28 11.75 -4.08
C PHE A 84 8.40 13.19 -3.58
N ARG A 85 8.44 14.16 -4.50
CA ARG A 85 8.60 15.60 -4.19
C ARG A 85 7.48 16.06 -3.25
N GLN A 86 7.82 16.79 -2.19
CA GLN A 86 6.85 17.45 -1.31
C GLN A 86 6.94 18.98 -1.45
N LYS A 87 5.78 19.66 -1.48
CA LYS A 87 5.69 21.12 -1.52
C LYS A 87 6.42 21.73 -0.31
N GLY A 88 7.32 22.68 -0.57
CA GLY A 88 8.03 23.46 0.46
C GLY A 88 9.44 23.00 0.83
N TYR A 89 9.96 21.92 0.23
CA TYR A 89 11.38 21.57 0.32
C TYR A 89 12.11 22.09 -0.93
N LYS A 90 13.15 22.93 -0.73
CA LYS A 90 14.12 23.22 -1.79
C LYS A 90 14.70 21.88 -2.26
N GLN A 91 15.06 21.79 -3.53
CA GLN A 91 15.70 20.63 -4.15
C GLN A 91 17.08 20.44 -3.50
N THR A 92 17.13 19.95 -2.26
CA THR A 92 18.38 19.59 -1.61
C THR A 92 18.87 18.35 -2.34
N SER A 93 20.02 18.51 -2.97
CA SER A 93 20.72 17.49 -3.72
C SER A 93 20.75 16.19 -2.91
N VAL A 94 20.34 15.11 -3.57
CA VAL A 94 20.36 13.74 -3.02
C VAL A 94 21.79 13.44 -2.55
N GLY A 95 22.00 13.35 -1.23
CA GLY A 95 23.32 13.10 -0.63
C GLY A 95 23.88 14.24 0.25
N THR A 96 23.15 15.34 0.43
CA THR A 96 23.50 16.39 1.42
C THR A 96 22.96 16.05 2.82
N LYS A 97 23.58 16.58 3.88
CA LYS A 97 23.14 16.35 5.29
C LYS A 97 21.68 16.74 5.55
N ASP A 98 21.11 17.63 4.73
CA ASP A 98 19.73 18.11 4.81
C ASP A 98 18.76 17.39 3.86
N ALA A 99 19.22 16.34 3.16
CA ALA A 99 18.35 15.56 2.30
C ALA A 99 17.26 14.83 3.12
N PRO A 100 16.00 14.82 2.64
CA PRO A 100 14.92 14.13 3.32
C PRO A 100 15.21 12.62 3.41
N MET A 101 14.95 12.05 4.59
CA MET A 101 15.11 10.61 4.82
C MET A 101 14.19 9.80 3.89
N VAL A 102 14.75 8.76 3.28
CA VAL A 102 13.98 7.81 2.44
C VAL A 102 13.54 6.63 3.30
N ASP A 103 12.25 6.28 3.21
CA ASP A 103 11.70 5.11 3.90
C ASP A 103 11.71 3.88 2.98
N PHE A 104 12.21 2.75 3.46
CA PHE A 104 12.23 1.46 2.76
C PHE A 104 11.42 0.42 3.52
N ILE A 105 10.82 -0.53 2.79
CA ILE A 105 10.32 -1.81 3.34
C ILE A 105 10.99 -2.96 2.61
N PHE A 106 11.58 -3.86 3.37
CA PHE A 106 12.19 -5.11 2.91
C PHE A 106 11.31 -6.29 3.33
N GLY A 107 10.74 -6.97 2.34
CA GLY A 107 10.10 -8.27 2.49
C GLY A 107 11.16 -9.37 2.43
N VAL A 108 11.25 -10.18 3.48
CA VAL A 108 12.27 -11.22 3.64
C VAL A 108 11.61 -12.57 3.96
N THR A 109 12.24 -13.68 3.54
CA THR A 109 11.68 -15.01 3.78
C THR A 109 11.82 -15.43 5.24
N HIS A 110 13.01 -15.24 5.83
CA HIS A 110 13.32 -15.68 7.19
C HIS A 110 13.90 -14.49 7.98
N PRO A 111 13.07 -13.73 8.72
CA PRO A 111 13.52 -12.53 9.42
C PRO A 111 14.66 -12.77 10.41
N GLU A 112 14.64 -13.87 11.15
CA GLU A 112 15.72 -14.20 12.09
C GLU A 112 17.06 -14.34 11.39
N HIS A 113 17.12 -15.14 10.33
CA HIS A 113 18.34 -15.33 9.55
C HIS A 113 18.79 -14.03 8.87
N TRP A 114 17.83 -13.28 8.31
CA TRP A 114 18.10 -11.97 7.72
C TRP A 114 18.72 -11.00 8.74
N HIS A 115 18.16 -10.92 9.94
CA HIS A 115 18.71 -10.11 11.02
C HIS A 115 20.08 -10.60 11.48
N SER A 116 20.33 -11.91 11.52
CA SER A 116 21.66 -12.45 11.86
C SER A 116 22.74 -11.96 10.88
N LEU A 117 22.46 -11.97 9.58
CA LEU A 117 23.37 -11.47 8.55
C LEU A 117 23.54 -9.95 8.66
N ASN A 118 22.44 -9.21 8.76
CA ASN A 118 22.48 -7.76 8.78
C ASN A 118 23.04 -7.21 10.11
N ILE A 119 22.93 -7.91 11.24
CA ILE A 119 23.59 -7.52 12.50
C ILE A 119 25.11 -7.69 12.37
N ARG A 120 25.58 -8.76 11.71
CA ARG A 120 27.01 -8.98 11.46
C ARG A 120 27.61 -7.90 10.56
N GLN A 121 26.91 -7.54 9.49
CA GLN A 121 27.35 -6.48 8.59
C GLN A 121 27.18 -5.08 9.21
N ASN A 122 26.01 -4.81 9.76
CA ASN A 122 25.55 -3.46 10.10
C ASN A 122 25.09 -3.35 11.56
N ARG A 123 25.92 -3.79 12.51
CA ARG A 123 25.59 -3.77 13.95
C ARG A 123 25.13 -2.40 14.45
N HIS A 124 25.72 -1.33 13.92
CA HIS A 124 25.45 0.06 14.27
C HIS A 124 24.07 0.58 13.78
N HIS A 125 23.38 -0.16 12.90
CA HIS A 125 22.00 0.15 12.55
C HIS A 125 21.02 -0.13 13.70
N TYR A 126 21.34 -1.11 14.56
CA TYR A 126 20.46 -1.58 15.62
C TYR A 126 20.76 -0.92 16.97
N SER A 127 19.75 -0.84 17.82
CA SER A 127 19.91 -0.48 19.23
C SER A 127 20.64 -1.58 20.03
N ALA A 128 20.70 -1.40 21.36
CA ALA A 128 21.24 -2.39 22.28
C ALA A 128 20.52 -3.76 22.19
N LEU A 129 19.28 -3.79 21.68
CA LEU A 129 18.50 -5.04 21.52
C LEU A 129 19.23 -6.10 20.69
N ALA A 130 20.05 -5.69 19.71
CA ALA A 130 20.81 -6.63 18.89
C ALA A 130 21.92 -7.38 19.66
N TYR A 131 22.32 -6.94 20.86
CA TYR A 131 23.22 -7.72 21.73
C TYR A 131 22.58 -9.01 22.25
N LEU A 132 21.23 -9.07 22.29
CA LEU A 132 20.49 -10.27 22.67
C LEU A 132 20.34 -11.27 21.50
N GLY A 133 20.92 -10.96 20.34
CA GLY A 133 20.92 -11.82 19.16
C GLY A 133 19.69 -11.67 18.25
N SER A 134 19.79 -12.23 17.05
CA SER A 134 18.77 -12.13 16.00
C SER A 134 17.44 -12.82 16.34
N ASN A 135 17.46 -13.84 17.18
CA ASN A 135 16.25 -14.52 17.67
C ASN A 135 15.34 -13.55 18.45
N VAL A 136 15.93 -12.76 19.37
CA VAL A 136 15.16 -11.77 20.13
C VAL A 136 14.64 -10.66 19.21
N VAL A 137 15.48 -10.14 18.31
CA VAL A 137 15.08 -9.11 17.34
C VAL A 137 13.92 -9.57 16.46
N SER A 138 13.97 -10.80 15.93
CA SER A 138 12.90 -11.36 15.10
C SER A 138 11.63 -11.66 15.90
N LYS A 139 11.73 -12.13 17.16
CA LYS A 139 10.56 -12.26 18.04
C LYS A 139 9.89 -10.92 18.30
N VAL A 140 10.67 -9.87 18.56
CA VAL A 140 10.16 -8.49 18.72
C VAL A 140 9.54 -7.98 17.41
N GLN A 141 10.13 -8.31 16.26
CA GLN A 141 9.54 -8.01 14.95
C GLN A 141 8.14 -8.61 14.83
N GLU A 142 8.05 -9.95 14.93
CA GLU A 142 6.86 -10.71 14.54
C GLU A 142 5.71 -10.60 15.55
N ARG A 143 6.03 -10.50 16.85
CA ARG A 143 5.02 -10.56 17.93
C ARG A 143 4.49 -9.20 18.36
N VAL A 144 5.15 -8.11 17.99
CA VAL A 144 4.78 -6.77 18.48
C VAL A 144 4.38 -5.86 17.31
N GLY A 145 3.27 -5.14 17.48
CA GLY A 145 2.79 -4.17 16.49
C GLY A 145 2.43 -4.78 15.16
N ALA A 146 2.86 -4.13 14.08
CA ALA A 146 2.51 -4.49 12.71
C ALA A 146 3.33 -5.66 12.13
N GLY A 147 4.19 -6.30 12.92
CA GLY A 147 5.10 -7.33 12.39
C GLY A 147 6.34 -6.76 11.67
N VAL A 148 6.60 -5.45 11.79
CA VAL A 148 7.70 -4.76 11.08
C VAL A 148 8.75 -4.26 12.06
N TYR A 149 10.02 -4.57 11.81
CA TYR A 149 11.15 -4.04 12.58
C TYR A 149 11.81 -2.88 11.84
N PHE A 150 11.84 -1.69 12.43
CA PHE A 150 12.46 -0.52 11.81
C PHE A 150 13.82 -0.20 12.41
N ASN A 151 14.79 0.04 11.53
CA ASN A 151 16.04 0.74 11.83
C ASN A 151 15.95 2.15 11.22
N PRO A 152 15.63 3.18 12.02
CA PRO A 152 15.55 4.55 11.53
C PRO A 152 16.90 5.25 11.56
N ASP A 153 17.01 6.27 10.72
CA ASP A 153 18.09 7.27 10.76
C ASP A 153 19.50 6.67 10.63
N VAL A 154 19.68 5.86 9.58
CA VAL A 154 20.97 5.27 9.23
C VAL A 154 21.46 5.82 7.90
N HIS A 155 22.77 5.73 7.64
CA HIS A 155 23.37 6.18 6.39
C HIS A 155 23.89 4.97 5.62
N VAL A 156 23.39 4.76 4.40
CA VAL A 156 23.77 3.67 3.51
C VAL A 156 24.00 4.26 2.13
N GLY A 157 25.16 3.99 1.51
CA GLY A 157 25.48 4.53 0.18
C GLY A 157 25.36 6.06 0.05
N GLY A 158 25.71 6.81 1.11
CA GLY A 158 25.58 8.27 1.16
C GLY A 158 24.14 8.78 1.31
N MET A 159 23.16 7.90 1.47
CA MET A 159 21.75 8.24 1.65
C MET A 159 21.30 8.01 3.10
N ARG A 160 20.60 9.00 3.66
CA ARG A 160 19.94 8.86 4.96
C ARG A 160 18.63 8.10 4.79
N ILE A 161 18.53 6.91 5.39
CA ILE A 161 17.39 6.02 5.22
C ILE A 161 16.79 5.57 6.55
N LYS A 162 15.53 5.15 6.49
CA LYS A 162 14.88 4.30 7.47
C LYS A 162 14.38 3.07 6.75
N TYR A 163 14.75 1.87 7.19
CA TYR A 163 14.27 0.64 6.57
C TYR A 163 13.50 -0.22 7.57
N GLY A 164 12.36 -0.76 7.12
CA GLY A 164 11.52 -1.70 7.85
C GLY A 164 11.69 -3.10 7.28
N VAL A 165 11.86 -4.09 8.15
CA VAL A 165 11.96 -5.51 7.79
C VAL A 165 10.67 -6.21 8.16
N VAL A 166 10.14 -7.04 7.27
CA VAL A 166 8.92 -7.83 7.50
C VAL A 166 9.02 -9.18 6.81
N SER A 167 8.43 -10.22 7.41
CA SER A 167 8.27 -11.51 6.73
C SER A 167 7.35 -11.39 5.51
N MET A 168 7.66 -12.13 4.45
CA MET A 168 6.81 -12.19 3.25
C MET A 168 5.37 -12.60 3.60
N ASP A 169 5.20 -13.54 4.52
CA ASP A 169 3.89 -14.03 4.91
C ASP A 169 3.07 -12.96 5.64
N ARG A 170 3.70 -12.20 6.55
CA ARG A 170 3.02 -11.09 7.25
C ARG A 170 2.64 -9.97 6.29
N LEU A 171 3.52 -9.62 5.36
CA LEU A 171 3.24 -8.63 4.33
C LEU A 171 2.03 -9.03 3.47
N ILE A 172 2.03 -10.28 2.96
CA ILE A 172 0.94 -10.79 2.11
C ILE A 172 -0.37 -10.89 2.89
N ARG A 173 -0.34 -11.38 4.15
CA ARG A 173 -1.55 -11.44 4.99
C ARG A 173 -2.15 -10.06 5.25
N ASP A 174 -1.33 -9.07 5.60
CA ASP A 174 -1.84 -7.70 5.83
C ASP A 174 -2.47 -7.12 4.55
N LEU A 175 -1.87 -7.37 3.37
CA LEU A 175 -2.42 -6.95 2.07
C LEU A 175 -3.75 -7.63 1.72
N MET A 176 -3.91 -8.89 2.09
CA MET A 176 -5.09 -9.69 1.72
C MET A 176 -6.25 -9.52 2.69
N GLU A 177 -5.95 -9.37 3.99
CA GLU A 177 -6.92 -9.50 5.09
C GLU A 177 -7.05 -8.24 5.96
N TRP A 178 -6.17 -7.24 5.79
CA TRP A 178 -6.14 -6.03 6.63
C TRP A 178 -6.08 -6.37 8.13
N GLU A 179 -5.18 -7.28 8.52
CA GLU A 179 -4.95 -7.61 9.94
C GLU A 179 -4.60 -6.37 10.77
N THR A 180 -3.79 -5.47 10.20
CA THR A 180 -3.33 -4.24 10.85
C THR A 180 -3.51 -2.99 10.00
N LEU A 181 -3.70 -3.16 8.69
CA LEU A 181 -3.76 -2.09 7.68
C LEU A 181 -2.49 -1.21 7.66
N TYR A 182 -1.39 -1.65 8.30
CA TYR A 182 -0.17 -0.86 8.42
C TYR A 182 0.64 -0.87 7.13
N LEU A 183 0.92 -2.06 6.60
CA LEU A 183 1.64 -2.24 5.34
C LEU A 183 0.69 -2.12 4.16
N ALA A 184 -0.50 -2.71 4.28
CA ALA A 184 -1.55 -2.59 3.28
C ALA A 184 -1.93 -1.12 3.04
N GLY A 185 -2.09 -0.34 4.12
CA GLY A 185 -2.32 1.09 4.05
C GLY A 185 -1.18 1.86 3.39
N ARG A 186 0.07 1.45 3.59
CA ARG A 186 1.23 2.06 2.91
C ARG A 186 1.23 1.75 1.41
N LEU A 187 0.89 0.53 1.03
CA LEU A 187 0.86 0.05 -0.35
C LEU A 187 -0.41 0.43 -1.14
N GLN A 188 -1.38 1.06 -0.47
CA GLN A 188 -2.48 1.81 -1.10
C GLN A 188 -2.06 3.21 -1.58
N LYS A 189 -0.85 3.65 -1.25
CA LYS A 189 -0.31 4.94 -1.68
C LYS A 189 0.82 4.69 -2.68
N PRO A 190 1.15 5.67 -3.55
CA PRO A 190 2.28 5.52 -4.46
C PRO A 190 3.57 5.12 -3.72
N VAL A 191 4.28 4.15 -4.29
CA VAL A 191 5.57 3.63 -3.83
C VAL A 191 6.45 3.33 -5.04
N LYS A 192 7.76 3.42 -4.88
CA LYS A 192 8.71 2.96 -5.89
C LYS A 192 9.10 1.52 -5.59
N ILE A 193 8.75 0.59 -6.47
CA ILE A 193 9.14 -0.82 -6.37
C ILE A 193 10.58 -0.96 -6.88
N LEU A 194 11.47 -1.42 -6.00
CA LEU A 194 12.88 -1.66 -6.31
C LEU A 194 13.16 -3.13 -6.57
N ARG A 195 12.39 -4.02 -5.95
CA ARG A 195 12.42 -5.46 -6.19
C ARG A 195 11.03 -6.03 -5.99
N ASP A 196 10.50 -6.72 -6.99
CA ASP A 196 9.13 -7.24 -7.01
C ASP A 196 9.06 -8.73 -6.65
N ASP A 197 7.92 -9.17 -6.13
CA ASP A 197 7.55 -10.58 -5.91
C ASP A 197 6.09 -10.76 -6.37
N ALA A 198 5.86 -11.74 -7.25
CA ALA A 198 4.56 -11.94 -7.88
C ALA A 198 3.42 -12.16 -6.88
N ARG A 199 3.70 -12.74 -5.70
CA ARG A 199 2.69 -12.97 -4.65
C ARG A 199 2.29 -11.65 -3.99
N VAL A 200 3.25 -10.77 -3.74
CA VAL A 200 3.00 -9.42 -3.19
C VAL A 200 2.24 -8.58 -4.22
N SER A 201 2.65 -8.62 -5.49
CA SER A 201 1.94 -7.92 -6.57
C SER A 201 0.50 -8.41 -6.74
N LEU A 202 0.24 -9.72 -6.66
CA LEU A 202 -1.12 -10.28 -6.68
C LEU A 202 -1.93 -9.81 -5.45
N ALA A 203 -1.35 -9.90 -4.26
CA ALA A 203 -2.01 -9.46 -3.03
C ALA A 203 -2.32 -7.96 -3.05
N ASN A 204 -1.39 -7.13 -3.55
CA ASN A 204 -1.60 -5.69 -3.61
C ASN A 204 -2.68 -5.30 -4.62
N ARG A 205 -2.85 -6.03 -5.73
CA ARG A 205 -4.00 -5.81 -6.63
C ARG A 205 -5.35 -6.01 -5.93
N LYS A 206 -5.45 -7.01 -5.02
CA LYS A 206 -6.64 -7.18 -4.18
C LYS A 206 -6.77 -6.03 -3.19
N ASN A 207 -5.68 -5.64 -2.53
CA ASN A 207 -5.63 -4.52 -1.59
C ASN A 207 -6.14 -3.20 -2.21
N LEU A 208 -5.63 -2.83 -3.39
CA LEU A 208 -6.01 -1.60 -4.10
C LEU A 208 -7.50 -1.60 -4.48
N ARG A 209 -8.01 -2.70 -5.07
CA ARG A 209 -9.45 -2.84 -5.36
C ARG A 209 -10.30 -2.72 -4.11
N THR A 210 -9.83 -3.31 -3.01
CA THR A 210 -10.53 -3.27 -1.73
C THR A 210 -10.58 -1.86 -1.14
N ALA A 211 -9.49 -1.09 -1.29
CA ALA A 211 -9.45 0.30 -0.88
C ALA A 211 -10.47 1.15 -1.64
N VAL A 212 -10.60 0.97 -2.96
CA VAL A 212 -11.65 1.63 -3.75
C VAL A 212 -13.04 1.24 -3.26
N ARG A 213 -13.33 -0.06 -3.08
CA ARG A 213 -14.64 -0.50 -2.54
C ARG A 213 -14.98 0.13 -1.20
N THR A 214 -13.99 0.22 -0.31
CA THR A 214 -14.16 0.82 1.02
C THR A 214 -14.39 2.32 0.92
N ALA A 215 -13.69 3.01 0.02
CA ALA A 215 -13.90 4.43 -0.22
C ALA A 215 -15.29 4.71 -0.81
N LEU A 216 -15.77 3.90 -1.77
CA LEU A 216 -17.12 4.03 -2.33
C LEU A 216 -18.22 3.87 -1.27
N LEU A 217 -18.02 3.00 -0.27
CA LEU A 217 -18.94 2.86 0.85
C LEU A 217 -18.98 4.07 1.80
N LEU A 218 -17.98 4.95 1.74
CA LEU A 218 -17.87 6.17 2.55
C LEU A 218 -18.25 7.44 1.79
N LEU A 219 -18.08 7.44 0.46
CA LEU A 219 -18.29 8.60 -0.40
C LEU A 219 -19.76 8.74 -0.85
N PRO A 220 -20.20 9.96 -1.19
CA PRO A 220 -21.53 10.22 -1.76
C PRO A 220 -21.66 9.68 -3.19
N GLN A 221 -22.82 9.88 -3.82
CA GLN A 221 -23.09 9.41 -5.19
C GLN A 221 -22.16 10.06 -6.24
N HIS A 222 -21.86 11.35 -6.06
CA HIS A 222 -20.98 12.12 -6.94
C HIS A 222 -19.80 12.65 -6.13
N PHE A 223 -18.59 12.43 -6.61
CA PHE A 223 -17.35 12.88 -5.94
C PHE A 223 -16.22 13.04 -6.96
N THR A 224 -15.17 13.74 -6.58
CA THR A 224 -13.99 14.02 -7.39
C THR A 224 -12.90 12.97 -7.20
N GLU A 225 -11.91 12.93 -8.10
CA GLU A 225 -10.70 12.12 -7.90
C GLU A 225 -9.96 12.46 -6.61
N GLU A 226 -9.90 13.74 -6.25
CA GLU A 226 -9.26 14.20 -5.03
C GLU A 226 -9.95 13.62 -3.79
N GLU A 227 -11.28 13.62 -3.74
CA GLU A 227 -12.05 13.03 -2.65
C GLU A 227 -11.86 11.52 -2.58
N LEU A 228 -11.83 10.83 -3.73
CA LEU A 228 -11.54 9.40 -3.78
C LEU A 228 -10.16 9.08 -3.22
N PHE A 229 -9.12 9.77 -3.70
CA PHE A 229 -7.74 9.49 -3.31
C PHE A 229 -7.47 9.91 -1.87
N THR A 230 -8.08 11.00 -1.41
CA THR A 230 -8.03 11.44 0.00
C THR A 230 -8.68 10.42 0.92
N THR A 231 -9.85 9.90 0.53
CA THR A 231 -10.55 8.84 1.28
C THR A 231 -9.69 7.58 1.37
N ILE A 232 -9.16 7.10 0.24
CA ILE A 232 -8.27 5.93 0.16
C ILE A 232 -7.01 6.13 1.01
N ALA A 233 -6.30 7.24 0.84
CA ALA A 233 -5.09 7.53 1.60
C ALA A 233 -5.36 7.63 3.11
N GLY A 234 -6.56 8.07 3.48
CA GLY A 234 -7.07 8.24 4.83
C GLY A 234 -7.48 6.96 5.55
N LEU A 235 -7.80 5.86 4.84
CA LEU A 235 -8.24 4.60 5.45
C LEU A 235 -7.27 4.12 6.54
N SER A 236 -5.97 4.11 6.24
CA SER A 236 -4.90 3.68 7.15
C SER A 236 -4.64 4.61 8.34
N TYR A 237 -5.33 5.75 8.41
CA TYR A 237 -5.21 6.74 9.47
C TYR A 237 -6.47 6.82 10.36
N LYS A 238 -7.57 6.17 9.98
CA LYS A 238 -8.77 6.09 10.82
C LYS A 238 -8.44 5.35 12.11
N GLY A 239 -8.56 6.03 13.26
CA GLY A 239 -8.19 5.48 14.58
C GLY A 239 -6.69 5.56 14.93
N ASP A 240 -5.85 6.13 14.07
CA ASP A 240 -4.43 6.36 14.37
C ASP A 240 -4.26 7.56 15.32
N PHE A 241 -3.85 7.29 16.56
CA PHE A 241 -3.66 8.33 17.58
C PHE A 241 -2.62 9.39 17.17
N ARG A 242 -1.67 9.05 16.28
CA ARG A 242 -0.63 9.97 15.82
C ARG A 242 -1.20 11.13 15.00
N MET A 243 -2.36 10.95 14.38
CA MET A 243 -3.07 12.02 13.67
C MET A 243 -3.64 13.07 14.63
N ARG A 244 -3.90 12.70 15.88
CA ARG A 244 -4.30 13.64 16.93
C ARG A 244 -3.08 14.32 17.56
N PHE A 245 -1.97 13.58 17.67
CA PHE A 245 -0.75 14.03 18.32
C PHE A 245 0.49 13.55 17.55
N GLY A 246 1.15 14.47 16.83
CA GLY A 246 2.49 14.24 16.27
C GLY A 246 2.60 14.04 14.75
N GLU A 247 1.51 14.06 14.00
CA GLU A 247 1.55 14.13 12.53
C GLU A 247 0.88 15.41 12.04
N ASN A 248 1.39 16.01 10.95
CA ASN A 248 0.77 17.20 10.35
C ASN A 248 -0.76 16.96 10.12
N PRO A 249 -1.66 17.84 10.59
CA PRO A 249 -3.11 17.66 10.42
C PRO A 249 -3.53 17.49 8.95
N HIS A 250 -2.86 18.20 8.04
CA HIS A 250 -3.11 18.16 6.60
C HIS A 250 -2.30 17.07 5.89
N LYS A 251 -1.75 16.09 6.62
CA LYS A 251 -0.86 15.08 6.06
C LYS A 251 -1.48 14.27 4.92
N ILE A 252 -2.74 13.87 5.06
CA ILE A 252 -3.43 13.05 4.05
C ILE A 252 -3.59 13.86 2.75
N TYR A 253 -4.14 15.07 2.87
CA TYR A 253 -4.27 16.02 1.76
C TYR A 253 -2.91 16.27 1.08
N ASN A 254 -1.87 16.59 1.85
CA ASN A 254 -0.53 16.83 1.32
C ASN A 254 0.05 15.63 0.56
N ILE A 255 -0.25 14.40 0.99
CA ILE A 255 0.18 13.19 0.28
C ILE A 255 -0.51 13.09 -1.08
N VAL A 256 -1.83 13.30 -1.13
CA VAL A 256 -2.63 13.16 -2.36
C VAL A 256 -2.33 14.28 -3.33
N TYR A 257 -2.42 15.53 -2.88
CA TYR A 257 -2.20 16.71 -3.70
C TYR A 257 -0.83 16.69 -4.41
N THR A 258 0.22 16.24 -3.71
CA THR A 258 1.57 16.17 -4.29
C THR A 258 1.79 15.02 -5.27
N GLN A 259 0.90 14.01 -5.28
CA GLN A 259 1.05 12.78 -6.04
C GLN A 259 -0.21 12.45 -6.84
N MET A 260 -1.01 13.45 -7.21
CA MET A 260 -2.33 13.28 -7.84
C MET A 260 -2.26 12.37 -9.07
N ASP A 261 -1.29 12.61 -9.95
CA ASP A 261 -1.11 11.82 -11.18
C ASP A 261 -0.75 10.36 -10.88
N ALA A 262 0.12 10.11 -9.90
CA ALA A 262 0.49 8.76 -9.49
C ALA A 262 -0.69 8.00 -8.85
N PHE A 263 -1.56 8.69 -8.10
CA PHE A 263 -2.81 8.10 -7.62
C PHE A 263 -3.75 7.79 -8.80
N ARG A 264 -3.90 8.72 -9.76
CA ARG A 264 -4.73 8.52 -10.96
C ARG A 264 -4.27 7.29 -11.74
N GLU A 265 -2.98 7.13 -11.98
CA GLU A 265 -2.42 5.96 -12.66
C GLU A 265 -2.79 4.64 -11.96
N ILE A 266 -2.75 4.61 -10.62
CA ILE A 266 -3.10 3.42 -9.84
C ILE A 266 -4.60 3.13 -9.90
N TYR A 267 -5.43 4.16 -9.71
CA TYR A 267 -6.84 3.98 -9.36
C TYR A 267 -7.82 4.14 -10.50
N LYS A 268 -7.52 4.96 -11.52
CA LYS A 268 -8.38 5.11 -12.71
C LYS A 268 -8.75 3.76 -13.35
N PRO A 269 -7.81 2.86 -13.68
CA PRO A 269 -8.15 1.56 -14.28
C PRO A 269 -8.91 0.64 -13.33
N ILE A 270 -8.86 0.88 -12.01
CA ILE A 270 -9.63 0.12 -11.03
C ILE A 270 -11.08 0.61 -10.99
N VAL A 271 -11.28 1.93 -10.99
CA VAL A 271 -12.61 2.55 -11.02
C VAL A 271 -13.35 2.14 -12.30
N GLU A 272 -12.69 2.22 -13.46
CA GLU A 272 -13.26 1.82 -14.76
C GLU A 272 -13.57 0.30 -14.86
N ASP A 273 -12.99 -0.53 -14.00
CA ASP A 273 -13.23 -1.98 -13.94
C ASP A 273 -14.37 -2.34 -12.97
N LEU A 274 -14.83 -1.41 -12.12
CA LEU A 274 -15.92 -1.65 -11.19
C LEU A 274 -17.27 -1.42 -11.87
N PRO A 275 -18.27 -2.29 -11.64
CA PRO A 275 -19.59 -2.17 -12.28
C PRO A 275 -20.43 -1.02 -11.73
N ASN A 276 -20.01 -0.41 -10.62
CA ASN A 276 -20.81 0.54 -9.85
C ASN A 276 -20.17 1.94 -9.75
N ALA A 277 -19.17 2.25 -10.58
CA ALA A 277 -18.53 3.55 -10.62
C ALA A 277 -18.09 3.89 -12.04
N ASN A 278 -18.35 5.13 -12.48
CA ASN A 278 -18.01 5.62 -13.81
C ASN A 278 -17.42 7.02 -13.72
N TYR A 279 -16.48 7.33 -14.61
CA TYR A 279 -16.00 8.68 -14.82
C TYR A 279 -16.99 9.46 -15.70
N LEU A 280 -17.30 10.68 -15.29
CA LEU A 280 -18.10 11.64 -16.03
C LEU A 280 -17.22 12.51 -16.95
N PRO A 281 -17.79 13.19 -17.97
CA PRO A 281 -17.02 14.01 -18.91
C PRO A 281 -16.24 15.17 -18.27
N ASP A 282 -16.72 15.67 -17.13
CA ASP A 282 -16.08 16.74 -16.34
C ASP A 282 -14.94 16.21 -15.43
N GLY A 283 -14.69 14.89 -15.44
CA GLY A 283 -13.68 14.24 -14.61
C GLY A 283 -14.16 13.83 -13.22
N ALA A 284 -15.41 14.14 -12.85
CA ALA A 284 -16.01 13.62 -11.62
C ALA A 284 -16.28 12.11 -11.75
N ILE A 285 -16.54 11.46 -10.62
CA ILE A 285 -16.90 10.05 -10.53
C ILE A 285 -18.31 9.96 -9.98
N GLU A 286 -19.16 9.22 -10.68
CA GLU A 286 -20.49 8.85 -10.23
C GLU A 286 -20.51 7.37 -9.88
N GLN A 287 -21.06 7.03 -8.70
CA GLN A 287 -21.27 5.64 -8.30
C GLN A 287 -22.75 5.28 -8.28
N ASP A 288 -23.09 4.07 -8.75
CA ASP A 288 -24.45 3.55 -8.75
C ASP A 288 -24.86 3.14 -7.32
N TYR A 289 -25.97 3.71 -6.85
CA TYR A 289 -26.54 3.44 -5.54
C TYR A 289 -27.45 2.21 -5.49
N ASN A 290 -27.52 1.43 -6.57
CA ASN A 290 -28.18 0.14 -6.59
C ASN A 290 -27.76 -0.71 -5.39
N VAL A 291 -28.74 -1.05 -4.56
CA VAL A 291 -28.54 -1.73 -3.27
C VAL A 291 -27.79 -3.05 -3.44
N ARG A 292 -28.03 -3.81 -4.52
CA ARG A 292 -27.34 -5.09 -4.77
C ARG A 292 -25.88 -4.88 -5.15
N LEU A 293 -25.58 -3.87 -5.97
CA LEU A 293 -24.21 -3.53 -6.32
C LEU A 293 -23.41 -3.07 -5.09
N ARG A 294 -24.01 -2.21 -4.26
CA ARG A 294 -23.41 -1.78 -2.98
C ARG A 294 -23.20 -2.94 -2.02
N ALA A 295 -24.18 -3.83 -1.87
CA ALA A 295 -24.04 -5.04 -1.05
C ALA A 295 -22.87 -5.91 -1.53
N SER A 296 -22.65 -6.00 -2.84
CA SER A 296 -21.51 -6.72 -3.41
C SER A 296 -20.16 -6.10 -3.05
N LEU A 297 -20.09 -4.78 -2.77
CA LEU A 297 -18.87 -4.13 -2.26
C LEU A 297 -18.54 -4.65 -0.87
N VAL A 298 -19.55 -4.70 0.02
CA VAL A 298 -19.42 -5.21 1.40
C VAL A 298 -18.96 -6.67 1.40
N GLN A 299 -19.60 -7.53 0.61
CA GLN A 299 -19.24 -8.95 0.50
C GLN A 299 -17.80 -9.17 0.01
N LYS A 300 -17.26 -8.23 -0.77
CA LYS A 300 -15.90 -8.31 -1.33
C LYS A 300 -14.85 -7.59 -0.47
N LEU A 301 -15.21 -7.12 0.73
CA LEU A 301 -14.26 -6.65 1.74
C LEU A 301 -13.43 -7.84 2.29
N PRO A 302 -12.27 -7.58 2.91
CA PRO A 302 -11.48 -8.60 3.60
C PRO A 302 -12.30 -9.24 4.71
N LYS A 303 -12.07 -10.53 5.02
CA LYS A 303 -12.93 -11.27 5.94
C LYS A 303 -13.03 -10.61 7.31
N HIS A 304 -11.90 -10.15 7.84
CA HIS A 304 -11.85 -9.47 9.13
C HIS A 304 -12.62 -8.15 9.13
N MET A 305 -12.41 -7.32 8.11
CA MET A 305 -13.13 -6.04 7.95
C MET A 305 -14.64 -6.26 7.79
N ASN A 306 -15.03 -7.21 6.93
CA ASN A 306 -16.43 -7.55 6.71
C ASN A 306 -17.12 -8.02 8.01
N ALA A 307 -16.47 -8.89 8.78
CA ALA A 307 -17.00 -9.36 10.06
C ALA A 307 -17.22 -8.21 11.06
N LEU A 308 -16.28 -7.25 11.15
CA LEU A 308 -16.45 -6.06 12.00
C LEU A 308 -17.64 -5.20 11.55
N VAL A 309 -17.77 -4.95 10.24
CA VAL A 309 -18.88 -4.18 9.68
C VAL A 309 -20.22 -4.84 10.01
N GLN A 310 -20.33 -6.16 9.79
CA GLN A 310 -21.53 -6.92 10.13
C GLN A 310 -21.83 -6.89 11.64
N ASN A 311 -20.80 -7.00 12.50
CA ASN A 311 -20.99 -6.92 13.95
C ASN A 311 -21.53 -5.55 14.39
N TYR A 312 -21.01 -4.46 13.83
CA TYR A 312 -21.51 -3.12 14.12
C TYR A 312 -22.94 -2.91 13.63
N HIS A 313 -23.27 -3.47 12.46
CA HIS A 313 -24.64 -3.46 11.93
C HIS A 313 -25.61 -4.25 12.83
N ARG A 314 -25.27 -5.50 13.19
CA ARG A 314 -26.07 -6.33 14.09
C ARG A 314 -26.28 -5.65 15.45
N TRP A 315 -25.25 -5.00 15.98
CA TRP A 315 -25.35 -4.23 17.21
C TRP A 315 -26.32 -3.05 17.09
N TYR A 316 -26.29 -2.33 15.96
CA TYR A 316 -27.22 -1.24 15.70
C TYR A 316 -28.67 -1.74 15.62
N ILE A 317 -28.97 -2.70 14.75
CA ILE A 317 -30.35 -3.21 14.56
C ILE A 317 -30.90 -3.84 15.84
N SER A 318 -30.06 -4.46 16.68
CA SER A 318 -30.50 -5.03 17.97
C SER A 318 -31.05 -3.99 18.95
N ARG A 319 -30.69 -2.71 18.76
CA ARG A 319 -31.11 -1.59 19.61
C ARG A 319 -32.23 -0.76 19.02
N THR A 320 -32.29 -0.67 17.68
CA THR A 320 -33.24 0.21 16.98
C THR A 320 -34.44 -0.53 16.42
N GLU A 321 -34.30 -1.83 16.10
CA GLU A 321 -35.35 -2.63 15.49
C GLU A 321 -35.73 -3.83 16.37
N LYS A 322 -37.00 -4.28 16.30
CA LYS A 322 -37.44 -5.47 17.05
C LYS A 322 -36.64 -6.69 16.57
N ILE A 323 -35.98 -7.37 17.52
CA ILE A 323 -35.18 -8.63 17.55
C ILE A 323 -35.30 -9.63 16.37
N ARG A 324 -36.38 -9.64 15.58
CA ARG A 324 -36.67 -10.57 14.47
C ARG A 324 -35.65 -10.56 13.30
N GLN A 325 -34.68 -9.65 13.28
CA GLN A 325 -33.68 -9.51 12.21
C GLN A 325 -32.28 -10.05 12.55
N LEU A 326 -32.07 -10.69 13.72
CA LEU A 326 -30.75 -11.22 14.08
C LEU A 326 -30.33 -12.45 13.25
N ASP A 327 -31.30 -13.19 12.68
CA ASP A 327 -31.08 -14.39 11.87
C ASP A 327 -30.85 -14.10 10.38
N ILE A 328 -30.66 -12.83 9.98
CA ILE A 328 -30.40 -12.48 8.58
C ILE A 328 -29.03 -13.05 8.14
N GLN A 329 -29.07 -13.85 7.06
CA GLN A 329 -27.91 -14.47 6.42
C GLN A 329 -27.53 -13.74 5.12
N GLU A 330 -26.43 -14.16 4.48
CA GLU A 330 -26.05 -13.65 3.16
C GLU A 330 -26.96 -14.23 2.06
N PRO A 331 -27.36 -13.44 1.04
CA PRO A 331 -26.92 -12.08 0.73
C PRO A 331 -27.72 -10.94 1.40
N GLU A 332 -28.81 -11.24 2.10
CA GLU A 332 -29.74 -10.27 2.68
C GLU A 332 -29.08 -9.39 3.75
N LEU A 333 -28.09 -9.95 4.46
CA LEU A 333 -27.34 -9.23 5.48
C LEU A 333 -26.56 -8.07 4.87
N SER A 334 -25.84 -8.31 3.77
CA SER A 334 -25.10 -7.26 3.08
C SER A 334 -26.00 -6.19 2.48
N VAL A 335 -27.22 -6.58 2.05
CA VAL A 335 -28.27 -5.64 1.63
C VAL A 335 -28.71 -4.77 2.81
N SER A 336 -29.02 -5.38 3.96
CA SER A 336 -29.41 -4.66 5.19
C SER A 336 -28.31 -3.70 5.66
N VAL A 337 -27.03 -4.09 5.58
CA VAL A 337 -25.89 -3.23 5.92
C VAL A 337 -25.85 -1.96 5.05
N VAL A 338 -26.01 -2.09 3.73
CA VAL A 338 -25.87 -0.92 2.83
C VAL A 338 -27.10 -0.04 2.78
N SER A 339 -28.25 -0.57 3.20
CA SER A 339 -29.48 0.21 3.38
C SER A 339 -29.50 0.98 4.71
N SER A 340 -28.58 0.72 5.63
CA SER A 340 -28.51 1.41 6.91
C SER A 340 -27.99 2.85 6.75
N PRO A 341 -28.64 3.85 7.40
CA PRO A 341 -28.12 5.22 7.44
C PRO A 341 -26.78 5.33 8.20
N GLU A 342 -26.46 4.35 9.04
CA GLU A 342 -25.22 4.32 9.84
C GLU A 342 -24.06 3.59 9.14
N LEU A 343 -24.21 3.22 7.86
CA LEU A 343 -23.17 2.54 7.09
C LEU A 343 -21.78 3.20 7.23
N PRO A 344 -21.61 4.54 7.05
CA PRO A 344 -20.30 5.15 7.19
C PRO A 344 -19.69 4.91 8.58
N ARG A 345 -20.50 4.96 9.64
CA ARG A 345 -20.06 4.73 11.02
C ARG A 345 -19.57 3.30 11.22
N TYR A 346 -20.22 2.29 10.62
CA TYR A 346 -19.76 0.90 10.71
C TYR A 346 -18.39 0.73 10.07
N ILE A 347 -18.20 1.31 8.88
CA ILE A 347 -16.92 1.27 8.14
C ILE A 347 -15.83 1.98 8.95
N GLU A 348 -16.08 3.20 9.43
CA GLU A 348 -15.10 3.98 10.18
C GLU A 348 -14.69 3.32 11.50
N LYS A 349 -15.64 2.76 12.25
CA LYS A 349 -15.33 2.04 13.48
C LYS A 349 -14.53 0.77 13.21
N SER A 350 -14.89 0.02 12.17
CA SER A 350 -14.15 -1.19 11.77
C SER A 350 -12.70 -0.87 11.39
N LEU A 351 -12.48 0.21 10.63
CA LEU A 351 -11.13 0.70 10.31
C LEU A 351 -10.38 1.12 11.58
N ALA A 352 -11.03 1.84 12.49
CA ALA A 352 -10.43 2.27 13.74
C ALA A 352 -10.00 1.10 14.64
N ASP A 353 -10.80 0.03 14.71
CA ASP A 353 -10.46 -1.17 15.48
C ASP A 353 -9.25 -1.90 14.91
N ILE A 354 -9.15 -1.98 13.57
CA ILE A 354 -8.00 -2.57 12.88
C ILE A 354 -6.73 -1.73 13.12
N VAL A 355 -6.80 -0.41 12.99
CA VAL A 355 -5.61 0.47 12.96
C VAL A 355 -5.10 0.84 14.35
N ARG A 356 -5.99 1.05 15.34
CA ARG A 356 -5.63 1.68 16.63
C ARG A 356 -4.55 0.92 17.39
N ARG A 357 -4.75 -0.39 17.59
CA ARG A 357 -3.82 -1.21 18.40
C ARG A 357 -2.44 -1.35 17.73
N PRO A 358 -2.32 -1.68 16.43
CA PRO A 358 -1.04 -1.68 15.74
C PRO A 358 -0.35 -0.32 15.74
N ALA A 359 -1.06 0.79 15.55
CA ALA A 359 -0.47 2.13 15.55
C ALA A 359 0.21 2.46 16.89
N ILE A 360 -0.46 2.19 18.03
CA ILE A 360 0.07 2.40 19.38
C ILE A 360 1.28 1.52 19.62
N THR A 361 1.11 0.20 19.46
CA THR A 361 2.17 -0.77 19.76
C THR A 361 3.39 -0.62 18.85
N GLN A 362 3.20 -0.23 17.59
CA GLN A 362 4.31 0.06 16.68
C GLN A 362 5.05 1.35 17.06
N SER A 363 4.34 2.37 17.54
CA SER A 363 4.96 3.62 18.02
C SER A 363 5.81 3.37 19.25
N VAL A 364 5.26 2.62 20.23
CA VAL A 364 6.00 2.19 21.43
C VAL A 364 7.23 1.37 21.04
N LYS A 365 7.05 0.35 20.18
CA LYS A 365 8.18 -0.46 19.67
C LYS A 365 9.25 0.41 19.03
N GLY A 366 8.87 1.40 18.22
CA GLY A 366 9.80 2.30 17.54
C GLY A 366 10.73 3.04 18.50
N VAL A 367 10.25 3.42 19.70
CA VAL A 367 11.09 4.06 20.71
C VAL A 367 12.17 3.10 21.23
N PHE A 368 11.78 1.86 21.54
CA PHE A 368 12.71 0.85 22.04
C PHE A 368 13.71 0.36 20.97
N THR A 369 13.26 0.13 19.74
CA THR A 369 14.11 -0.42 18.68
C THR A 369 15.06 0.60 18.06
N ALA A 370 14.68 1.89 18.03
CA ALA A 370 15.55 2.96 17.57
C ALA A 370 16.65 3.35 18.57
N GLY A 371 16.43 3.08 19.86
CA GLY A 371 17.20 3.66 20.95
C GLY A 371 16.75 5.09 21.29
N LEU A 372 16.94 5.49 22.55
CA LEU A 372 16.37 6.73 23.11
C LEU A 372 16.79 7.99 22.31
N GLY A 373 18.05 8.08 21.88
CA GLY A 373 18.56 9.23 21.13
C GLY A 373 17.88 9.42 19.75
N ARG A 374 17.88 8.38 18.91
CA ARG A 374 17.24 8.45 17.57
C ARG A 374 15.73 8.61 17.68
N ALA A 375 15.10 7.95 18.66
CA ALA A 375 13.68 8.09 18.93
C ALA A 375 13.30 9.55 19.29
N TYR A 376 14.10 10.20 20.14
CA TYR A 376 13.90 11.60 20.52
C TYR A 376 14.00 12.55 19.32
N VAL A 377 15.05 12.45 18.50
CA VAL A 377 15.22 13.28 17.30
C VAL A 377 14.05 13.08 16.34
N TYR A 378 13.62 11.84 16.12
CA TYR A 378 12.48 11.53 15.27
C TYR A 378 11.17 12.14 15.79
N ALA A 379 10.89 12.00 17.09
CA ALA A 379 9.70 12.55 17.74
C ALA A 379 9.69 14.08 17.69
N LYS A 380 10.83 14.74 17.94
CA LYS A 380 10.97 16.21 17.84
C LYS A 380 10.63 16.71 16.43
N ASN A 381 11.18 16.08 15.39
CA ASN A 381 10.90 16.45 14.00
C ASN A 381 9.42 16.28 13.62
N LYS A 382 8.76 15.27 14.18
CA LYS A 382 7.34 15.01 13.99
C LYS A 382 6.46 16.06 14.67
N LEU A 383 6.79 16.41 15.92
CA LEU A 383 6.12 17.46 16.65
C LEU A 383 6.28 18.83 15.99
N ALA A 384 7.48 19.16 15.50
CA ALA A 384 7.73 20.40 14.76
C ALA A 384 6.82 20.52 13.52
N LYS A 385 6.66 19.42 12.77
CA LYS A 385 5.73 19.36 11.61
C LYS A 385 4.26 19.49 12.02
N PHE A 386 3.88 18.92 13.16
CA PHE A 386 2.53 19.05 13.70
C PHE A 386 2.22 20.51 14.06
N ILE A 387 3.11 21.17 14.81
CA ILE A 387 2.95 22.59 15.21
C ILE A 387 2.88 23.48 13.97
N ALA A 388 3.85 23.36 13.06
CA ALA A 388 3.88 24.15 11.83
C ALA A 388 2.64 23.92 10.94
N GLY A 389 2.07 22.71 10.96
CA GLY A 389 0.87 22.37 10.21
C GLY A 389 -0.43 22.95 10.80
N ARG A 390 -0.47 23.28 12.09
CA ARG A 390 -1.63 23.95 12.73
C ARG A 390 -1.65 25.45 12.49
N SER A 391 -0.48 26.08 12.32
CA SER A 391 -0.35 27.51 12.11
C SER A 391 -0.62 27.96 10.66
N ARG A 392 -0.74 27.01 9.71
CA ARG A 392 -1.06 27.29 8.31
C ARG A 392 -2.53 26.91 8.08
N ALA A 393 -3.34 27.89 7.65
CA ALA A 393 -4.66 27.61 7.09
C ALA A 393 -4.49 26.71 5.84
N PRO A 394 -5.45 25.80 5.58
CA PRO A 394 -5.40 24.87 4.46
C PRO A 394 -5.19 25.56 3.10
#